data_AF-A0A3M6EV37-F1
#
_entry.id   AF-A0A3M6EV37-F1
#
_cell.length_a   1.000
_cell.length_b   1.000
_cell.length_c   1.000
_cell.angle_alpha   90.00
_cell.angle_beta   90.00
_cell.angle_gamma   90.00
#
_symmetry.space_group_name_H-M   'P 1'
#
loop_
_entity.id
_entity.type
_entity.pdbx_description
1 polymer ?
#
loop_
_entity_poly.entity_id
_entity_poly.type
_entity_poly.pdbx_seq_one_letter_code
_entity_poly.pdbx_strand_id
1 'polypeptide(L)'
;MIGGRGIDMAANTEYSMTLSDASDLAGIAQLDLAKRREALTRYLQINGSQGLLEFTAQLIGLANSVAENCAEMSDQVLIEECGVHPDKFTGVNLPTIIGACQGVMIASKCDPSGACHGCAYRLGSIANQSPITTCDAEFMAHDQKGFMCHAHFDEQGKPTKVCVGHAKASKS
;
A
#
# COMPACT_ATOMS: atom_id res chain seq x y z
N MET A 1 4.56 24.49 -33.84
CA MET A 1 5.43 23.30 -33.83
C MET A 1 6.64 23.59 -32.94
N ILE A 2 6.58 23.18 -31.67
CA ILE A 2 7.76 22.93 -30.84
C ILE A 2 7.39 21.66 -30.08
N GLY A 3 8.00 20.54 -30.48
CA GLY A 3 7.77 19.24 -29.88
C GLY A 3 8.46 19.15 -28.53
N GLY A 4 7.68 19.11 -27.46
CA GLY A 4 8.13 18.57 -26.19
C GLY A 4 7.98 17.07 -26.24
N ARG A 5 9.06 16.34 -26.53
CA ARG A 5 9.15 14.93 -26.14
C ARG A 5 9.14 14.93 -24.62
N GLY A 6 7.96 14.78 -24.02
CA GLY A 6 7.88 14.17 -22.71
C GLY A 6 8.56 12.82 -22.88
N ILE A 7 9.73 12.67 -22.26
CA ILE A 7 10.22 11.33 -21.99
C ILE A 7 9.15 10.77 -21.04
N ASP A 8 8.29 9.89 -21.55
CA ASP A 8 7.50 9.00 -20.72
C ASP A 8 8.53 8.18 -19.94
N MET A 9 8.96 8.71 -18.81
CA MET A 9 9.63 7.92 -17.79
C MET A 9 8.58 6.90 -17.36
N ALA A 10 8.84 5.62 -17.60
CA ALA A 10 7.99 4.59 -17.01
C ALA A 10 7.95 4.82 -15.49
N ALA A 11 6.77 4.78 -14.89
CA ALA A 11 6.55 5.10 -13.48
C ALA A 11 7.49 4.31 -12.54
N ASN A 12 7.91 3.11 -12.98
CA ASN A 12 8.85 2.25 -12.29
C ASN A 12 10.33 2.70 -12.33
N THR A 13 10.66 3.86 -12.92
CA THR A 13 12.05 4.36 -13.03
C THR A 13 12.25 5.78 -12.52
N GLU A 14 11.28 6.36 -11.80
CA GLU A 14 11.35 7.73 -11.27
C GLU A 14 12.34 7.93 -10.09
N TYR A 15 13.39 7.11 -10.00
CA TYR A 15 14.44 7.21 -8.99
C TYR A 15 15.83 6.95 -9.61
N SER A 16 16.83 7.64 -9.09
CA SER A 16 18.24 7.62 -9.50
C SER A 16 19.16 7.69 -8.27
N MET A 17 18.83 6.89 -7.25
CA MET A 17 19.55 6.82 -5.97
C MET A 17 21.05 6.49 -6.15
N THR A 18 21.91 7.18 -5.41
CA THR A 18 23.35 6.88 -5.44
C THR A 18 23.66 5.52 -4.80
N LEU A 19 24.80 4.92 -5.13
CA LEU A 19 25.22 3.65 -4.51
C LEU A 19 25.36 3.75 -2.98
N SER A 20 25.81 4.91 -2.49
CA SER A 20 25.94 5.16 -1.04
C SER A 20 24.56 5.18 -0.38
N ASP A 21 23.62 5.94 -0.95
CA ASP A 21 22.27 6.05 -0.42
C ASP A 21 21.54 4.71 -0.48
N ALA A 22 21.73 3.94 -1.54
CA ALA A 22 21.15 2.60 -1.66
C ALA A 22 21.67 1.65 -0.58
N SER A 23 22.98 1.68 -0.28
CA SER A 23 23.56 0.90 0.81
C SER A 23 23.01 1.33 2.18
N ASP A 24 22.93 2.64 2.43
CA ASP A 24 22.39 3.17 3.69
C ASP A 24 20.92 2.78 3.86
N LEU A 25 20.10 2.94 2.82
CA LEU A 25 18.69 2.57 2.84
C LEU A 25 18.49 1.08 3.09
N ALA A 26 19.26 0.21 2.43
CA ALA A 26 19.18 -1.24 2.63
C ALA A 26 19.46 -1.62 4.09
N GLY A 27 20.44 -0.97 4.74
CA GLY A 27 20.70 -1.14 6.17
C GLY A 27 19.56 -0.62 7.04
N ILE A 28 19.05 0.58 6.75
CA ILE A 28 17.97 1.22 7.51
C ILE A 28 16.67 0.40 7.44
N ALA A 29 16.33 -0.17 6.28
CA ALA A 29 15.08 -0.90 6.05
C ALA A 29 14.90 -2.11 6.98
N GLN A 30 15.99 -2.73 7.43
CA GLN A 30 15.97 -3.91 8.30
C GLN A 30 15.86 -3.59 9.80
N LEU A 31 15.99 -2.32 10.18
CA LEU A 31 15.97 -1.89 11.57
C LEU A 31 14.53 -1.77 12.10
N ASP A 32 14.35 -1.76 13.43
CA ASP A 32 13.10 -1.34 14.06
C ASP A 32 12.93 0.20 13.99
N LEU A 33 11.76 0.72 14.37
CA LEU A 33 11.46 2.15 14.27
C LEU A 33 12.44 3.03 15.08
N ALA A 34 12.86 2.59 16.26
CA ALA A 34 13.76 3.38 17.11
C ALA A 34 15.14 3.51 16.45
N LYS A 35 15.69 2.39 15.97
CA LYS A 35 16.98 2.35 15.28
C LYS A 35 16.94 3.03 13.90
N ARG A 36 15.82 2.96 13.18
CA ARG A 36 15.63 3.76 11.95
C ARG A 36 15.75 5.25 12.23
N ARG A 37 15.14 5.74 13.30
CA ARG A 37 15.23 7.17 13.70
C ARG A 37 16.66 7.57 14.04
N GLU A 38 17.39 6.75 14.79
CA GLU A 38 18.80 6.99 15.08
C GLU A 38 19.66 7.03 13.80
N ALA A 39 19.46 6.06 12.90
CA ALA A 39 20.20 6.00 11.64
C ALA A 39 19.91 7.21 10.74
N LEU A 40 18.64 7.60 10.58
CA LEU A 40 18.25 8.78 9.79
C LEU A 40 18.74 10.08 10.44
N THR A 41 18.82 10.15 11.77
CA THR A 41 19.41 11.29 12.48
C THR A 41 20.91 11.41 12.18
N ARG A 42 21.64 10.29 12.16
CA ARG A 42 23.05 10.30 11.75
C ARG A 42 23.23 10.67 10.29
N TYR A 43 22.40 10.12 9.40
CA TYR A 43 22.40 10.46 7.99
C TYR A 43 22.18 11.98 7.80
N LEU A 44 21.23 12.58 8.52
CA LEU A 44 20.99 14.02 8.53
C LEU A 44 22.21 14.82 9.02
N GLN A 45 22.90 14.37 10.07
CA GLN A 45 24.09 15.04 10.60
C GLN A 45 25.26 15.04 9.60
N ILE A 46 25.39 13.99 8.80
CA ILE A 46 26.49 13.83 7.83
C ILE A 46 26.16 14.56 6.52
N ASN A 47 24.96 14.35 5.98
CA ASN A 47 24.58 14.78 4.62
C ASN A 47 23.75 16.07 4.60
N GLY A 48 23.31 16.56 5.76
CA GLY A 48 22.48 17.75 5.88
C GLY A 48 21.03 17.51 5.44
N SER A 49 20.20 18.54 5.59
CA SER A 49 18.76 18.47 5.30
C SER A 49 18.45 18.28 3.82
N GLN A 50 19.25 18.85 2.93
CA GLN A 50 19.09 18.67 1.48
C GLN A 50 19.37 17.24 1.05
N GLY A 51 20.42 16.62 1.61
CA GLY A 51 20.71 15.21 1.37
C GLY A 51 19.57 14.31 1.86
N LEU A 52 19.03 14.57 3.06
CA LEU A 52 17.89 13.81 3.57
C LEU A 52 16.62 13.99 2.72
N LEU A 53 16.38 15.20 2.20
CA LEU A 53 15.26 15.48 1.30
C LEU A 53 15.37 14.66 0.01
N GLU A 54 16.55 14.67 -0.62
CA GLU A 54 16.80 13.88 -1.83
C GLU A 54 16.67 12.38 -1.54
N PHE A 55 17.30 11.89 -0.47
CA PHE A 55 17.19 10.50 -0.02
C PHE A 55 15.73 10.05 0.15
N THR A 56 14.89 10.92 0.72
CA THR A 56 13.46 10.63 0.93
C THR A 56 12.68 10.60 -0.38
N ALA A 57 12.94 11.54 -1.29
CA ALA A 57 12.30 11.55 -2.62
C ALA A 57 12.65 10.28 -3.41
N GLN A 58 13.93 9.88 -3.38
CA GLN A 58 14.44 8.66 -4.02
C GLN A 58 13.82 7.39 -3.42
N LEU A 59 13.65 7.35 -2.09
CA LEU A 59 12.96 6.25 -1.41
C LEU A 59 11.49 6.12 -1.87
N ILE A 60 10.77 7.23 -2.03
CA ILE A 60 9.39 7.21 -2.52
C ILE A 60 9.32 6.65 -3.94
N GLY A 61 10.18 7.13 -4.85
CA GLY A 61 10.24 6.63 -6.23
C GLY A 61 10.57 5.14 -6.29
N LEU A 62 11.58 4.69 -5.52
CA LEU A 62 11.94 3.27 -5.42
C LEU A 62 10.77 2.42 -4.88
N ALA A 63 10.09 2.89 -3.83
CA ALA A 63 9.00 2.13 -3.23
C ALA A 63 7.76 2.03 -4.16
N ASN A 64 7.49 3.05 -4.98
CA ASN A 64 6.49 2.96 -6.05
C ASN A 64 6.89 1.91 -7.09
N SER A 65 8.14 1.96 -7.57
CA SER A 65 8.68 0.97 -8.52
C SER A 65 8.59 -0.46 -7.98
N VAL A 66 8.92 -0.70 -6.71
CA VAL A 66 8.77 -2.02 -6.08
C VAL A 66 7.31 -2.47 -6.05
N ALA A 67 6.38 -1.58 -5.70
CA ALA A 67 4.95 -1.90 -5.69
C ALA A 67 4.42 -2.26 -7.09
N GLU A 68 4.85 -1.52 -8.12
CA GLU A 68 4.51 -1.80 -9.52
C GLU A 68 5.09 -3.12 -10.00
N ASN A 69 6.36 -3.41 -9.71
CA ASN A 69 6.97 -4.70 -10.06
C ASN A 69 6.28 -5.87 -9.33
N CYS A 70 5.79 -5.67 -8.10
CA CYS A 70 4.97 -6.67 -7.41
C CYS A 70 3.60 -6.86 -8.09
N ALA A 71 3.01 -5.81 -8.64
CA ALA A 71 1.78 -5.90 -9.44
C ALA A 71 2.01 -6.70 -10.73
N GLU A 72 3.05 -6.35 -11.49
CA GLU A 72 3.43 -7.07 -12.71
C GLU A 72 3.71 -8.56 -12.45
N MET A 73 4.43 -8.87 -11.36
CA MET A 73 4.68 -10.25 -10.96
C MET A 73 3.39 -10.99 -10.58
N SER A 74 2.45 -10.31 -9.90
CA SER A 74 1.14 -10.89 -9.56
C SER A 74 0.36 -11.24 -10.83
N ASP A 75 0.34 -10.35 -11.81
CA ASP A 75 -0.31 -10.59 -13.09
C ASP A 75 0.34 -11.75 -13.83
N GLN A 76 1.67 -11.80 -13.89
CA GLN A 76 2.40 -12.89 -14.51
C GLN A 76 2.04 -14.25 -13.89
N VAL A 77 2.06 -14.36 -12.56
CA VAL A 77 1.70 -15.61 -11.86
C VAL A 77 0.24 -15.98 -12.11
N LEU A 78 -0.69 -15.02 -12.10
CA LEU A 78 -2.10 -15.28 -12.35
C LEU A 78 -2.36 -15.79 -13.78
N ILE A 79 -1.70 -15.21 -14.78
CA ILE A 79 -1.81 -15.63 -16.18
C ILE A 79 -1.12 -16.99 -16.36
N GLU A 80 0.16 -17.07 -16.06
CA GLU A 80 1.05 -18.15 -16.52
C GLU A 80 0.89 -19.41 -15.66
N GLU A 81 0.78 -19.24 -14.34
CA GLU A 81 0.76 -20.37 -13.40
C GLU A 81 -0.66 -20.79 -13.02
N CYS A 82 -1.59 -19.84 -12.97
CA CYS A 82 -2.96 -20.08 -12.53
C CYS A 82 -4.00 -20.12 -13.68
N GLY A 83 -3.59 -19.81 -14.91
CA GLY A 83 -4.47 -19.84 -16.09
C GLY A 83 -5.65 -18.86 -16.02
N VAL A 84 -5.52 -17.79 -15.22
CA VAL A 84 -6.56 -16.79 -15.05
C VAL A 84 -6.52 -15.83 -16.24
N HIS A 85 -7.66 -15.68 -16.91
CA HIS A 85 -7.79 -14.73 -18.02
C HIS A 85 -7.63 -13.28 -17.52
N PRO A 86 -6.88 -12.40 -18.23
CA PRO A 86 -6.61 -11.03 -17.79
C PRO A 86 -7.82 -10.17 -17.41
N ASP A 87 -8.95 -10.37 -18.09
CA ASP A 87 -10.19 -9.65 -17.78
C ASP A 87 -10.72 -9.89 -16.35
N LYS A 88 -10.24 -10.95 -15.67
CA LYS A 88 -10.56 -11.25 -14.27
C LYS A 88 -9.65 -10.55 -13.26
N PHE A 89 -8.69 -9.72 -13.70
CA PHE A 89 -7.78 -8.99 -12.81
C PHE A 89 -8.40 -7.72 -12.21
N THR A 90 -9.58 -7.33 -12.69
CA THR A 90 -10.36 -6.22 -12.16
C THR A 90 -10.84 -6.53 -10.74
N GLY A 91 -10.03 -6.18 -9.73
CA GLY A 91 -10.37 -6.36 -8.32
C GLY A 91 -9.30 -7.04 -7.45
N VAL A 92 -8.09 -7.25 -7.97
CA VAL A 92 -6.98 -7.71 -7.12
C VAL A 92 -6.53 -6.55 -6.22
N ASN A 93 -6.51 -6.80 -4.91
CA ASN A 93 -6.04 -5.83 -3.92
C ASN A 93 -4.53 -5.77 -3.95
N LEU A 94 -3.97 -4.85 -4.74
CA LEU A 94 -2.53 -4.62 -4.81
C LEU A 94 -2.13 -3.47 -3.89
N PRO A 95 -1.19 -3.69 -2.94
CA PRO A 95 -0.69 -2.63 -2.06
C PRO A 95 0.06 -1.55 -2.82
N THR A 96 -0.13 -0.29 -2.42
CA THR A 96 0.67 0.85 -2.90
C THR A 96 0.99 1.79 -1.73
N ILE A 97 1.95 2.71 -1.91
CA ILE A 97 2.23 3.74 -0.89
C ILE A 97 1.00 4.61 -0.65
N ILE A 98 0.30 5.02 -1.72
CA ILE A 98 -0.91 5.85 -1.63
C ILE A 98 -2.00 5.09 -0.85
N GLY A 99 -2.24 3.83 -1.20
CA GLY A 99 -3.20 2.98 -0.49
C GLY A 99 -2.82 2.79 0.97
N ALA A 100 -1.53 2.57 1.29
CA ALA A 100 -1.05 2.48 2.67
C ALA A 100 -1.29 3.78 3.46
N CYS A 101 -1.06 4.95 2.86
CA CYS A 101 -1.36 6.25 3.49
C CYS A 101 -2.86 6.42 3.76
N GLN A 102 -3.72 6.05 2.81
CA GLN A 102 -5.17 6.02 3.03
C GLN A 102 -5.57 5.03 4.13
N GLY A 103 -4.91 3.87 4.15
CA GLY A 103 -5.05 2.86 5.17
C GLY A 103 -4.79 3.36 6.58
N VAL A 104 -3.78 4.21 6.78
CA VAL A 104 -3.52 4.86 8.07
C VAL A 104 -4.72 5.70 8.51
N MET A 105 -5.33 6.45 7.58
CA MET A 105 -6.52 7.27 7.86
C MET A 105 -7.76 6.42 8.16
N ILE A 106 -7.89 5.23 7.57
CA ILE A 106 -9.02 4.32 7.82
C ILE A 106 -8.84 3.58 9.15
N ALA A 107 -7.63 3.07 9.40
CA ALA A 107 -7.31 2.33 10.61
C ALA A 107 -7.39 3.19 11.88
N SER A 108 -7.25 4.52 11.77
CA SER A 108 -7.41 5.44 12.90
C SER A 108 -8.86 5.61 13.37
N LYS A 109 -9.85 5.19 12.56
CA LYS A 109 -11.29 5.38 12.86
C LYS A 109 -11.82 4.40 13.90
N CYS A 110 -11.12 3.28 14.17
CA CYS A 110 -11.56 2.29 15.15
C CYS A 110 -10.42 1.39 15.65
N ASP A 111 -10.61 0.79 16.83
CA ASP A 111 -9.79 -0.34 17.28
C ASP A 111 -10.04 -1.59 16.40
N PRO A 112 -9.01 -2.13 15.72
CA PRO A 112 -9.14 -3.27 14.82
C PRO A 112 -9.39 -4.61 15.53
N SER A 113 -9.44 -4.66 16.87
CA SER A 113 -9.75 -5.89 17.61
C SER A 113 -11.02 -6.57 17.06
N GLY A 114 -10.92 -7.84 16.67
CA GLY A 114 -12.00 -8.61 16.06
C GLY A 114 -12.20 -8.40 14.55
N ALA A 115 -11.44 -7.52 13.90
CA ALA A 115 -11.39 -7.44 12.44
C ALA A 115 -10.68 -8.67 11.84
N CYS A 116 -11.11 -9.10 10.66
CA CYS A 116 -10.50 -10.24 9.97
C CYS A 116 -9.07 -9.94 9.48
N HIS A 117 -8.34 -10.98 9.07
CA HIS A 117 -6.94 -10.80 8.67
C HIS A 117 -6.79 -9.88 7.44
N GLY A 118 -7.68 -9.95 6.46
CA GLY A 118 -7.63 -9.09 5.27
C GLY A 118 -8.28 -7.73 5.45
N CYS A 119 -8.66 -7.30 6.66
CA CYS A 119 -9.56 -6.15 6.83
C CYS A 119 -8.93 -4.80 6.47
N ALA A 120 -9.62 -3.98 5.68
CA ALA A 120 -9.22 -2.60 5.35
C ALA A 120 -9.09 -1.67 6.58
N TYR A 121 -9.75 -2.01 7.69
CA TYR A 121 -9.66 -1.26 8.97
C TYR A 121 -8.51 -1.74 9.87
N ARG A 122 -7.73 -2.74 9.45
CA ARG A 122 -6.57 -3.23 10.18
C ARG A 122 -5.29 -2.73 9.52
N LEU A 123 -4.52 -1.91 10.25
CA LEU A 123 -3.25 -1.37 9.78
C LEU A 123 -2.33 -2.46 9.21
N GLY A 124 -1.86 -2.26 7.99
CA GLY A 124 -0.89 -3.15 7.33
C GLY A 124 -1.47 -4.43 6.72
N SER A 125 -2.79 -4.61 6.67
CA SER A 125 -3.37 -5.66 5.82
C SER A 125 -3.26 -5.27 4.34
N ILE A 126 -3.32 -6.26 3.43
CA ILE A 126 -3.31 -6.02 1.99
C ILE A 126 -4.44 -5.05 1.57
N ALA A 127 -5.66 -5.26 2.08
CA ALA A 127 -6.78 -4.35 1.78
C ALA A 127 -6.62 -2.96 2.44
N ASN A 128 -5.94 -2.86 3.58
CA ASN A 128 -5.65 -1.57 4.19
C ASN A 128 -4.61 -0.78 3.36
N GLN A 129 -3.78 -1.47 2.57
CA GLN A 129 -2.76 -0.84 1.74
C GLN A 129 -3.12 -0.74 0.27
N SER A 130 -4.30 -1.21 -0.14
CA SER A 130 -4.73 -1.18 -1.55
C SER A 130 -5.74 -0.05 -1.80
N PRO A 131 -5.48 0.84 -2.79
CA PRO A 131 -6.37 1.95 -3.13
C PRO A 131 -7.82 1.54 -3.44
N ILE A 132 -8.03 0.38 -4.06
CA ILE A 132 -9.37 -0.11 -4.43
C ILE A 132 -10.20 -0.28 -3.15
N THR A 133 -9.67 -1.03 -2.19
CA THR A 133 -10.38 -1.32 -0.94
C THR A 133 -10.45 -0.14 0.02
N THR A 134 -9.46 0.74 0.04
CA THR A 134 -9.51 1.94 0.88
C THR A 134 -10.56 2.93 0.36
N CYS A 135 -10.64 3.14 -0.96
CA CYS A 135 -11.69 3.93 -1.60
C CYS A 135 -13.07 3.31 -1.37
N ASP A 136 -13.23 1.98 -1.53
CA ASP A 136 -14.49 1.29 -1.27
C ASP A 136 -14.93 1.43 0.19
N ALA A 137 -14.01 1.27 1.14
CA ALA A 137 -14.29 1.41 2.57
C ALA A 137 -14.70 2.85 2.93
N GLU A 138 -14.15 3.85 2.25
CA GLU A 138 -14.51 5.26 2.42
C GLU A 138 -15.86 5.58 1.78
N PHE A 139 -16.10 5.12 0.55
CA PHE A 139 -17.39 5.30 -0.14
C PHE A 139 -18.54 4.65 0.66
N MET A 140 -18.34 3.42 1.10
CA MET A 140 -19.34 2.67 1.86
C MET A 140 -19.54 3.22 3.28
N ALA A 141 -18.67 4.08 3.79
CA ALA A 141 -18.88 4.72 5.10
C ALA A 141 -20.16 5.57 5.13
N HIS A 142 -20.66 5.98 3.96
CA HIS A 142 -21.90 6.75 3.80
C HIS A 142 -23.12 5.90 3.40
N ASP A 143 -22.94 4.61 3.09
CA ASP A 143 -24.04 3.70 2.76
C ASP A 143 -24.51 2.95 4.02
N GLN A 144 -25.82 3.00 4.28
CA GLN A 144 -26.43 2.29 5.40
C GLN A 144 -26.59 0.78 5.14
N LYS A 145 -26.35 0.31 3.90
CA LYS A 145 -26.33 -1.12 3.60
C LYS A 145 -25.10 -1.75 4.25
N GLY A 146 -25.34 -2.68 5.17
CA GLY A 146 -24.31 -3.30 5.99
C GLY A 146 -23.13 -3.83 5.18
N PHE A 147 -21.93 -3.31 5.45
CA PHE A 147 -20.70 -3.77 4.84
C PHE A 147 -20.33 -5.15 5.40
N MET A 148 -20.29 -6.18 4.54
CA MET A 148 -20.09 -7.57 4.95
C MET A 148 -18.61 -7.95 5.04
N CYS A 149 -18.28 -8.93 5.87
CA CYS A 149 -16.93 -9.44 6.05
C CYS A 149 -16.54 -10.43 4.94
N HIS A 150 -15.42 -10.17 4.26
CA HIS A 150 -14.88 -11.04 3.20
C HIS A 150 -14.16 -12.30 3.71
N ALA A 151 -14.20 -12.60 5.01
CA ALA A 151 -13.52 -13.75 5.60
C ALA A 151 -14.50 -14.80 6.15
N HIS A 152 -15.81 -14.54 6.08
CA HIS A 152 -16.83 -15.41 6.66
C HIS A 152 -17.93 -15.63 5.63
N PHE A 153 -17.90 -16.80 4.98
CA PHE A 153 -18.87 -17.21 3.97
C PHE A 153 -19.63 -18.45 4.40
N ASP A 154 -20.82 -18.64 3.85
CA ASP A 154 -21.54 -19.91 3.91
C ASP A 154 -21.01 -20.89 2.83
N GLU A 155 -21.59 -22.09 2.78
CA GLU A 155 -21.26 -23.11 1.78
C GLU A 155 -21.52 -22.68 0.33
N GLN A 156 -22.30 -21.61 0.12
CA GLN A 156 -22.62 -21.05 -1.19
C GLN A 156 -21.70 -19.87 -1.55
N GLY A 157 -20.73 -19.53 -0.69
CA GLY A 157 -19.82 -18.41 -0.89
C GLY A 157 -20.45 -17.04 -0.60
N LYS A 158 -21.58 -16.98 0.13
CA LYS A 158 -22.20 -15.70 0.53
C LYS A 158 -21.69 -15.23 1.89
N PRO A 159 -21.38 -13.94 2.06
CA PRO A 159 -20.94 -13.41 3.35
C PRO A 159 -21.99 -13.61 4.44
N THR A 160 -21.58 -14.15 5.59
CA THR A 160 -22.50 -14.47 6.71
C THR A 160 -22.39 -13.50 7.88
N LYS A 161 -21.38 -12.64 7.91
CA LYS A 161 -21.13 -11.70 9.01
C LYS A 161 -20.89 -10.29 8.50
N VAL A 162 -21.31 -9.31 9.30
CA VAL A 162 -20.96 -7.90 9.10
C VAL A 162 -19.47 -7.69 9.37
N CYS A 163 -18.84 -6.79 8.64
CA CYS A 163 -17.47 -6.37 8.88
C CYS A 163 -17.36 -5.63 10.21
N VAL A 164 -16.64 -6.22 11.17
CA VAL A 164 -16.42 -5.64 12.51
C VAL A 164 -15.73 -4.28 12.43
N GLY A 165 -14.70 -4.16 11.59
CA GLY A 165 -13.97 -2.91 11.40
C GLY A 165 -14.88 -1.78 10.92
N HIS A 166 -15.67 -2.04 9.88
CA HIS A 166 -16.63 -1.07 9.35
C HIS A 166 -17.70 -0.71 10.39
N ALA A 167 -18.33 -1.71 11.02
CA ALA A 167 -19.38 -1.49 12.01
C ALA A 167 -18.91 -0.70 13.25
N LYS A 168 -17.61 -0.77 13.58
CA LYS A 168 -17.00 0.06 14.62
C LYS A 168 -16.71 1.47 14.11
N ALA A 169 -16.12 1.60 12.92
CA ALA A 169 -15.78 2.89 12.34
C ALA A 169 -17.02 3.77 12.07
N SER A 170 -18.17 3.19 11.71
CA SER A 170 -19.41 3.94 11.51
C SER A 170 -20.06 4.46 12.80
N LYS A 171 -19.52 4.14 13.98
CA LYS A 171 -20.02 4.58 15.29
C LYS A 171 -19.14 5.64 15.96
N SER A 172 -17.96 5.90 15.40
CA SER A 172 -16.98 6.88 15.88
C SER A 172 -17.24 8.25 15.27
#